data_AF-T1CGA5-F1
#
_entry.id   AF-T1CGA5-F1
#
_cell.length_a   1.000
_cell.length_b   1.000
_cell.length_c   1.000
_cell.angle_alpha   90.00
_cell.angle_beta   90.00
_cell.angle_gamma   90.00
#
_symmetry.space_group_name_H-M   'P 1'
#
loop_
_entity.id
_entity.type
_entity.pdbx_description
1 polymer ?
#
loop_
_entity_poly.entity_id
_entity_poly.type
_entity_poly.pdbx_seq_one_letter_code
_entity_poly.pdbx_strand_id
1 'polypeptide(L)' 'MTTAAEFGPVLYAEALRRGCDRAQQLVVLGDGAPWIWNLADEHLPRSIQIVDY' A
#
# COMPACT_ATOMS: atom_id res chain seq x y z
N MET A 1 19.05 0.64 -5.78
CA MET A 1 17.99 -0.07 -5.04
C MET A 1 17.23 0.98 -4.27
N THR A 2 15.91 1.05 -4.45
CA THR A 2 15.04 1.91 -3.64
C THR A 2 14.69 1.14 -2.36
N THR A 3 14.83 1.77 -1.20
CA THR A 3 14.44 1.18 0.08
C THR A 3 12.92 1.21 0.25
N ALA A 4 12.38 0.40 1.17
CA ALA A 4 10.96 0.46 1.51
C ALA A 4 10.52 1.87 1.97
N ALA A 5 11.37 2.54 2.75
CA ALA A 5 11.12 3.91 3.24
C ALA A 5 11.04 4.94 2.09
N GLU A 6 11.81 4.77 1.02
CA GLU A 6 11.74 5.63 -0.17
C GLU A 6 10.59 5.26 -1.10
N PHE A 7 10.18 3.98 -1.09
CA PHE A 7 9.12 3.47 -1.95
C PHE A 7 7.73 3.88 -1.49
N GLY A 8 7.48 3.86 -0.17
CA GLY A 8 6.18 4.15 0.43
C GLY A 8 5.54 5.48 -0.03
N PRO A 9 6.25 6.62 0.05
CA PRO A 9 5.71 7.92 -0.40
C PRO A 9 5.38 7.96 -1.90
N VAL A 10 6.18 7.30 -2.74
CA VAL A 10 5.96 7.24 -4.19
C VAL A 10 4.72 6.40 -4.51
N LEU A 11 4.58 5.25 -3.85
CA LEU A 11 3.41 4.39 -3.98
C LEU A 11 2.14 5.13 -3.54
N TYR A 12 2.18 5.83 -2.41
CA TYR A 12 1.03 6.59 -1.91
C TYR A 12 0.63 7.73 -2.84
N ALA A 13 1.60 8.49 -3.35
CA ALA A 13 1.33 9.56 -4.31
C ALA A 13 0.65 9.01 -5.58
N GLU A 14 1.09 7.85 -6.07
CA GLU A 14 0.48 7.19 -7.22
C GLU A 14 -0.93 6.66 -6.91
N ALA A 15 -1.15 6.09 -5.72
CA ALA A 15 -2.47 5.65 -5.28
C ALA A 15 -3.46 6.82 -5.20
N LEU A 16 -3.03 7.95 -4.63
CA LEU A 16 -3.82 9.18 -4.59
C LEU A 16 -4.12 9.71 -5.99
N ARG A 17 -3.13 9.74 -6.89
CA ARG A 17 -3.31 10.14 -8.28
C ARG A 17 -4.35 9.29 -9.01
N ARG A 18 -4.50 8.02 -8.61
CA ARG A 18 -5.52 7.09 -9.11
C ARG A 18 -6.85 7.14 -8.37
N GLY A 19 -6.98 8.00 -7.36
CA GLY A 19 -8.23 8.24 -6.65
C GLY A 19 -8.50 7.26 -5.51
N CYS A 20 -7.46 6.72 -4.85
CA CYS A 20 -7.65 5.83 -3.70
C CYS A 20 -8.38 6.51 -2.53
N ASP A 21 -8.34 7.85 -2.44
CA ASP A 21 -9.08 8.68 -1.49
C ASP A 21 -10.60 8.62 -1.70
N ARG A 22 -11.02 8.38 -2.95
CA ARG A 22 -12.42 8.27 -3.37
C ARG A 22 -12.89 6.83 -3.58
N ALA A 23 -11.98 5.86 -3.44
CA ALA A 23 -12.33 4.46 -3.56
C ALA A 23 -13.23 4.03 -2.39
N GLN A 24 -14.32 3.33 -2.69
CA GLN A 24 -15.21 2.77 -1.66
C GLN A 24 -14.51 1.69 -0.83
N GLN A 25 -13.60 0.94 -1.47
CA GLN A 25 -12.81 -0.09 -0.85
C GLN A 25 -11.38 -0.03 -1.39
N LEU A 26 -10.42 -0.18 -0.49
CA LEU A 26 -9.00 -0.22 -0.81
C LEU A 26 -8.47 -1.60 -0.40
N VAL A 27 -7.69 -2.23 -1.27
CA VAL A 27 -7.11 -3.55 -1.03
C VAL A 27 -5.62 -3.48 -1.36
N VAL A 28 -4.79 -4.01 -0.46
CA VAL A 28 -3.37 -4.26 -0.72
C VAL A 28 -3.19 -5.76 -0.83
N LEU A 29 -2.73 -6.21 -2.01
CA LEU A 29 -2.37 -7.59 -2.28
C LEU A 29 -0.84 -7.72 -2.20
N GLY A 30 -0.33 -8.74 -1.51
CA GLY A 30 1.13 -8.95 -1.39
C GLY A 30 1.54 -10.34 -0.91
N ASP A 31 2.82 -10.65 -1.07
CA ASP A 31 3.42 -11.99 -0.95
C ASP A 31 3.62 -12.51 0.49
N GLY A 32 3.10 -11.78 1.49
CA GLY A 32 3.31 -12.11 2.89
C GLY A 32 4.56 -11.49 3.52
N ALA A 33 5.42 -10.80 2.76
CA ALA A 33 6.60 -10.16 3.32
C ALA A 33 6.21 -9.03 4.32
N PRO A 34 6.72 -9.03 5.56
CA PRO A 34 6.28 -8.08 6.60
C PRO A 34 6.37 -6.59 6.23
N TRP A 35 7.34 -6.22 5.38
CA TRP A 35 7.53 -4.83 4.99
C TRP A 35 6.38 -4.29 4.12
N ILE A 36 5.65 -5.15 3.41
CA ILE A 36 4.46 -4.75 2.61
C ILE A 36 3.36 -4.27 3.55
N TRP A 37 3.12 -5.02 4.63
CA TRP A 37 2.08 -4.72 5.61
C TRP A 37 2.40 -3.44 6.40
N ASN A 38 3.67 -3.24 6.76
CA ASN A 38 4.11 -1.98 7.38
C ASN A 38 3.83 -0.77 6.48
N LEU A 39 4.10 -0.87 5.17
CA LEU A 39 3.80 0.22 4.22
C LEU A 39 2.30 0.42 4.02
N ALA A 40 1.52 -0.67 4.00
CA ALA A 40 0.07 -0.59 3.91
C ALA A 40 -0.53 0.10 5.13
N ASP A 41 -0.05 -0.23 6.33
CA ASP A 41 -0.49 0.40 7.58
C ASP A 41 -0.11 1.90 7.62
N GLU A 42 1.09 2.25 7.17
CA GLU A 42 1.58 3.64 7.19
C GLU A 42 0.85 4.53 6.17
N HIS A 43 0.70 4.06 4.93
CA HIS A 43 0.24 4.90 3.83
C HIS A 43 -1.21 4.66 3.42
N LEU A 44 -1.74 3.47 3.69
CA LEU A 44 -3.07 3.04 3.26
C LEU A 44 -3.85 2.41 4.45
N PRO A 45 -4.00 3.11 5.59
CA PRO A 45 -4.44 2.53 6.87
C PRO A 45 -5.87 1.95 6.86
N ARG A 46 -6.67 2.23 5.81
CA ARG A 46 -8.02 1.68 5.62
C ARG A 46 -8.07 0.51 4.64
N SER A 47 -6.91 0.05 4.17
CA SER A 47 -6.84 -1.04 3.20
C SER A 47 -7.11 -2.40 3.86
N ILE A 48 -7.80 -3.26 3.12
CA ILE A 48 -7.86 -4.68 3.42
C ILE A 48 -6.57 -5.32 2.88
N GLN A 49 -5.84 -6.01 3.73
CA GLN A 49 -4.60 -6.68 3.36
C GLN A 49 -4.88 -8.14 3.03
N ILE A 50 -4.47 -8.60 1.85
CA ILE A 50 -4.70 -9.96 1.34
C ILE A 50 -3.36 -10.55 0.90
N VAL A 51 -3.08 -11.77 1.34
CA VAL A 51 -1.91 -12.53 0.88
C VAL A 51 -2.23 -13.19 -0.46
N ASP A 52 -1.37 -13.06 -1.46
CA ASP A 52 -1.46 -13.85 -2.70
C ASP A 52 -0.72 -15.20 -2.53
N TYR A 53 -1.49 -16.24 -2.22
CA TYR A 53 -1.04 -17.63 -2.13
C TYR A 53 -1.64 -18.47 -3.26
#